data_AF-A0A1X2GB72-F1
#
_entry.id   AF-A0A1X2GB72-F1
#
_cell.length_a   1.000
_cell.length_b   1.000
_cell.length_c   1.000
_cell.angle_alpha   90.00
_cell.angle_beta   90.00
_cell.angle_gamma   90.00
#
_symmetry.space_group_name_H-M   'P 1'
#
loop_
_entity.id
_entity.type
_entity.pdbx_description
1 polymer ?
#
loop_
_entity_poly.entity_id
_entity_poly.type
_entity_poly.pdbx_seq_one_letter_code
_entity_poly.pdbx_strand_id
1 'polypeptide(L)'
;MHLTITSTSDEIYNVEVDSQMTLEDLKALLETECGLAPERQALYFNGNELTESKKTLELYGINDYDMLLVQQKALTRSNVSGAEGEPDFEVMRQHVLNDPRLMSQLAQMNPELAQAARSNPGQFAALMQQLERNRRQAEQQREAMVQAANSDPFDIEAQKRIEEAIRQENIAANLEAAMEYNPESFARVTRLYINVEINGTPLVALVDSGAQSTLVPKQLSDVI
;
A
#
# COMPACT_ATOMS: atom_id res chain seq x y z
N MET A 1 -8.61 -25.86 -21.24
CA MET A 1 -8.82 -24.42 -21.03
C MET A 1 -7.49 -23.77 -20.75
N HIS A 2 -7.25 -22.59 -21.30
CA HIS A 2 -6.07 -21.77 -21.12
C HIS A 2 -6.40 -20.73 -20.05
N LEU A 3 -5.63 -20.68 -18.98
CA LEU A 3 -5.79 -19.69 -17.92
C LEU A 3 -4.54 -18.81 -17.86
N THR A 4 -4.75 -17.54 -17.56
CA THR A 4 -3.68 -16.59 -17.28
C THR A 4 -3.59 -16.38 -15.78
N ILE A 5 -2.46 -16.73 -15.17
CA ILE A 5 -2.21 -16.56 -13.74
C ILE A 5 -1.27 -15.38 -13.58
N THR A 6 -1.70 -14.37 -12.82
CA THR A 6 -0.89 -13.19 -12.54
C THR A 6 -0.49 -13.17 -11.07
N SER A 7 0.76 -12.82 -10.78
CA SER A 7 1.25 -12.62 -9.41
C SER A 7 1.20 -11.14 -9.02
N THR A 8 1.23 -10.84 -7.72
CA THR A 8 1.45 -9.47 -7.21
C THR A 8 2.82 -8.88 -7.56
N SER A 9 3.75 -9.71 -8.06
CA SER A 9 5.05 -9.31 -8.62
C SER A 9 5.01 -8.97 -10.11
N ASP A 10 3.82 -8.86 -10.72
CA ASP A 10 3.58 -8.70 -12.18
C ASP A 10 4.11 -9.85 -13.05
N GLU A 11 4.42 -11.01 -12.44
CA GLU A 11 4.73 -12.23 -13.18
C GLU A 11 3.46 -12.86 -13.74
N ILE A 12 3.53 -13.34 -14.99
CA ILE A 12 2.39 -13.93 -15.71
C ILE A 12 2.74 -15.35 -16.14
N TYR A 13 1.88 -16.31 -15.80
CA TYR A 13 1.99 -17.71 -16.16
C TYR A 13 0.77 -18.12 -16.98
N ASN A 14 1.00 -18.75 -18.13
CA ASN A 14 -0.09 -19.28 -18.96
C ASN A 14 -0.14 -20.79 -18.76
N VAL A 15 -1.26 -21.29 -18.25
CA VAL A 15 -1.42 -22.72 -17.92
C VAL A 15 -2.57 -23.33 -18.71
N GLU A 16 -2.36 -24.52 -19.24
CA GLU A 16 -3.38 -25.30 -19.90
C GLU A 16 -3.90 -26.38 -18.93
N VAL A 17 -5.18 -26.28 -18.57
CA VAL A 17 -5.83 -27.15 -17.57
C VAL A 17 -7.20 -27.66 -18.05
N ASP A 18 -7.79 -28.63 -17.36
CA ASP A 18 -9.14 -29.13 -17.64
C ASP A 18 -10.20 -28.37 -16.80
N SER A 19 -11.42 -28.18 -17.30
CA SER A 19 -12.51 -27.55 -16.55
C SER A 19 -12.93 -28.35 -15.31
N GLN A 20 -12.74 -29.67 -15.36
CA GLN A 20 -13.00 -30.59 -14.26
C GLN A 20 -11.83 -30.68 -13.27
N MET A 21 -10.71 -30.00 -13.54
CA MET A 21 -9.59 -29.95 -12.60
C MET A 21 -10.05 -29.32 -11.28
N THR A 22 -9.61 -29.87 -10.16
CA THR A 22 -9.93 -29.30 -8.85
C THR A 22 -9.01 -28.13 -8.52
N LEU A 23 -9.43 -27.28 -7.58
CA LEU A 23 -8.56 -26.21 -7.08
C LEU A 23 -7.25 -26.75 -6.47
N GLU A 24 -7.30 -27.91 -5.81
CA GLU A 24 -6.11 -28.56 -5.24
C GLU A 24 -5.10 -28.93 -6.34
N ASP A 25 -5.58 -29.55 -7.41
CA ASP A 25 -4.74 -29.95 -8.56
C ASP A 25 -4.14 -28.73 -9.26
N LEU A 26 -4.92 -27.65 -9.43
CA LEU A 26 -4.42 -26.39 -10.00
C LEU A 26 -3.30 -25.81 -9.14
N LYS A 27 -3.44 -25.80 -7.80
CA LYS A 27 -2.39 -25.29 -6.91
C LYS A 27 -1.12 -26.15 -6.97
N ALA A 28 -1.26 -27.47 -7.09
CA ALA A 28 -0.12 -28.37 -7.26
C ALA A 28 0.60 -28.12 -8.60
N LEU A 29 -0.14 -27.82 -9.68
CA LEU A 29 0.45 -27.43 -10.96
C LEU A 29 1.22 -26.11 -10.82
N LEU A 30 0.63 -25.11 -10.17
CA LEU A 30 1.26 -23.81 -9.95
C LEU A 30 2.45 -23.83 -8.99
N GLU A 31 2.62 -24.88 -8.19
CA GLU A 31 3.83 -25.05 -7.39
C GLU A 31 5.08 -25.15 -8.27
N THR A 32 4.96 -25.83 -9.42
CA THR A 32 6.07 -26.00 -10.35
C THR A 32 6.37 -24.72 -11.14
N GLU A 33 5.33 -23.97 -11.51
CA GLU A 33 5.45 -22.74 -12.31
C GLU A 33 5.84 -21.51 -11.48
N CYS A 34 5.20 -21.33 -10.32
CA CYS A 34 5.39 -20.16 -9.46
C CYS A 34 6.43 -20.38 -8.34
N GLY A 35 6.88 -21.62 -8.10
CA GLY A 35 7.81 -21.95 -7.02
C GLY A 35 7.23 -21.78 -5.60
N LEU A 36 5.90 -21.71 -5.48
CA LEU A 36 5.17 -21.55 -4.23
C LEU A 36 4.49 -22.86 -3.84
N ALA A 37 4.74 -23.38 -2.63
CA ALA A 37 4.00 -24.54 -2.13
C ALA A 37 2.48 -24.26 -2.10
N PRO A 38 1.59 -25.25 -2.36
CA PRO A 38 0.13 -25.05 -2.43
C PRO A 38 -0.48 -24.36 -1.20
N GLU A 39 0.08 -24.63 -0.01
CA GLU A 39 -0.33 -24.02 1.26
C GLU A 39 -0.06 -22.51 1.32
N ARG A 40 0.96 -22.05 0.57
CA ARG A 40 1.33 -20.63 0.45
C ARG A 40 0.61 -19.94 -0.69
N GLN A 41 -0.23 -20.63 -1.46
CA GLN A 41 -0.95 -20.02 -2.58
C GLN A 41 -2.37 -19.61 -2.17
N ALA A 42 -2.68 -18.31 -2.30
CA ALA A 42 -4.04 -17.80 -2.37
C ALA A 42 -4.38 -17.50 -3.83
N LEU A 43 -5.45 -18.09 -4.36
CA LEU A 43 -5.92 -17.84 -5.72
C LEU A 43 -7.21 -17.01 -5.65
N TYR A 44 -7.29 -15.97 -6.47
CA TYR A 44 -8.45 -15.09 -6.55
C TYR A 44 -9.02 -15.05 -7.96
N PHE A 45 -10.35 -15.15 -8.05
CA PHE A 45 -11.11 -14.97 -9.28
C PHE A 45 -12.16 -13.88 -9.08
N ASN A 46 -12.18 -12.85 -9.93
CA ASN A 46 -13.07 -11.68 -9.79
C ASN A 46 -13.06 -11.06 -8.39
N GLY A 47 -11.89 -11.03 -7.73
CA GLY A 47 -11.71 -10.50 -6.38
C GLY A 47 -12.09 -11.45 -5.23
N ASN A 48 -12.64 -12.64 -5.51
CA ASN A 48 -13.01 -13.62 -4.50
C ASN A 48 -11.94 -14.71 -4.38
N GLU A 49 -11.56 -15.03 -3.14
CA GLU A 49 -10.61 -16.12 -2.88
C GLU A 49 -11.25 -17.49 -3.13
N LEU A 50 -10.56 -18.33 -3.89
CA LEU A 50 -10.92 -19.73 -4.11
C LEU A 50 -10.46 -20.54 -2.90
N THR A 51 -11.40 -21.06 -2.10
CA THR A 51 -11.10 -21.68 -0.79
C THR A 51 -11.45 -23.17 -0.72
N GLU A 52 -12.46 -23.63 -1.45
CA GLU A 52 -12.88 -25.04 -1.47
C GLU A 52 -11.96 -25.87 -2.40
N SER A 53 -11.01 -26.61 -1.81
CA SER A 53 -9.99 -27.38 -2.55
C SER A 53 -10.55 -28.41 -3.54
N LYS A 54 -11.68 -29.05 -3.19
CA LYS A 54 -12.28 -30.14 -3.98
C LYS A 54 -13.23 -29.66 -5.08
N LYS A 55 -13.53 -28.36 -5.11
CA LYS A 55 -14.43 -27.78 -6.10
C LYS A 55 -13.68 -27.59 -7.42
N THR A 56 -14.33 -27.94 -8.52
CA THR A 56 -13.76 -27.84 -9.87
C THR A 56 -13.74 -26.39 -10.35
N LEU A 57 -12.86 -26.09 -11.31
CA LEU A 57 -12.77 -24.76 -11.90
C LEU A 57 -14.09 -24.33 -12.56
N GLU A 58 -14.79 -25.26 -13.22
CA GLU A 58 -16.12 -25.01 -13.79
C GLU A 58 -17.14 -24.58 -12.72
N LEU A 59 -17.14 -25.22 -11.54
CA LEU A 59 -18.07 -24.86 -10.46
C LEU A 59 -17.74 -23.51 -9.81
N TYR A 60 -16.52 -23.00 -9.99
CA TYR A 60 -16.17 -21.62 -9.66
C TYR A 60 -16.56 -20.62 -10.75
N GLY A 61 -17.07 -21.11 -11.89
CA GLY A 61 -17.43 -20.29 -13.05
C GLY A 61 -16.22 -19.82 -13.85
N ILE A 62 -15.09 -20.51 -13.73
CA ILE A 62 -13.85 -20.20 -14.46
C ILE A 62 -13.93 -20.84 -15.86
N ASN A 63 -13.73 -20.02 -16.89
CA ASN A 63 -13.83 -20.38 -18.28
C ASN A 63 -12.47 -20.28 -19.01
N ASP A 64 -12.47 -20.67 -20.28
CA ASP A 64 -11.31 -20.52 -21.16
C ASP A 64 -10.91 -19.04 -21.31
N TYR A 65 -9.61 -18.76 -21.20
CA TYR A 65 -8.99 -17.43 -21.22
C TYR A 65 -9.25 -16.54 -19.99
N ASP A 66 -9.79 -17.08 -18.91
CA ASP A 66 -9.94 -16.31 -17.67
C ASP A 66 -8.60 -16.05 -16.97
N MET A 67 -8.60 -14.97 -16.19
CA MET A 67 -7.45 -14.52 -15.42
C MET A 67 -7.66 -14.76 -13.92
N LEU A 68 -6.64 -15.32 -13.28
CA LEU A 68 -6.60 -15.57 -11.85
C LEU A 68 -5.41 -14.83 -11.24
N LEU A 69 -5.58 -14.30 -10.04
CA LEU A 69 -4.48 -13.70 -9.28
C LEU A 69 -3.95 -14.73 -8.27
N VAL A 70 -2.65 -14.99 -8.29
CA VAL A 70 -1.96 -15.76 -7.25
C VAL A 70 -1.25 -14.80 -6.30
N GLN A 71 -1.46 -15.00 -4.99
CA GLN A 71 -0.75 -14.28 -3.94
C GLN A 71 -0.10 -15.26 -2.98
N GLN A 72 1.08 -14.89 -2.49
CA GLN A 72 1.75 -15.65 -1.46
C GLN A 72 1.08 -15.39 -0.10
N LYS A 73 0.43 -16.40 0.48
CA LYS A 73 0.04 -16.39 1.89
C LYS A 73 1.30 -16.45 2.74
N ALA A 74 1.44 -15.47 3.64
CA ALA A 74 2.40 -15.60 4.73
C ALA A 74 2.02 -16.84 5.55
N LEU A 75 2.97 -17.78 5.71
CA LEU A 75 2.80 -18.86 6.68
C LEU A 75 2.72 -18.21 8.06
N THR A 76 1.50 -18.03 8.57
CA THR A 76 1.29 -17.89 10.00
C THR A 76 1.80 -19.19 10.61
N ARG A 77 2.93 -19.13 11.32
CA ARG A 77 3.39 -20.24 12.14
C ARG A 77 2.30 -20.52 13.17
N SER A 78 1.51 -21.54 12.91
CA SER A 78 0.45 -22.01 13.78
C SER A 78 1.04 -22.68 15.02
N ASN A 79 1.07 -21.92 16.10
CA ASN A 79 0.94 -22.30 17.51
C ASN A 79 0.45 -21.00 18.16
N VAL A 80 -0.78 -20.84 18.65
CA VAL A 80 -1.47 -21.63 19.66
C VAL A 80 -2.98 -21.37 19.57
N SER A 81 -3.73 -22.35 20.03
CA SER A 81 -5.17 -22.41 20.29
C SER A 81 -5.86 -21.10 20.73
N GLY A 82 -6.96 -20.77 20.05
CA GLY A 82 -8.24 -20.36 20.66
C GLY A 82 -8.36 -18.94 21.21
N ALA A 83 -8.84 -18.01 20.38
CA ALA A 83 -9.92 -17.06 20.70
C ALA A 83 -10.16 -16.15 19.49
N GLU A 84 -11.42 -15.91 19.16
CA GLU A 84 -11.80 -14.87 18.21
C GLU A 84 -11.27 -13.50 18.70
N GLY A 85 -10.45 -12.85 17.88
CA GLY A 85 -10.49 -11.39 17.73
C GLY A 85 -9.66 -10.50 18.66
N GLU A 86 -8.59 -10.96 19.29
CA GLU A 86 -7.57 -10.05 19.86
C GLU A 86 -6.31 -10.07 18.99
N PRO A 87 -5.83 -8.90 18.51
CA PRO A 87 -4.56 -8.84 17.79
C PRO A 87 -3.43 -9.28 18.72
N ASP A 88 -2.60 -10.21 18.24
CA ASP A 88 -1.44 -10.68 18.99
C ASP A 88 -0.38 -9.56 19.02
N PHE A 89 -0.44 -8.75 20.08
CA PHE A 89 0.46 -7.62 20.28
C PHE A 89 1.93 -8.04 20.36
N GLU A 90 2.22 -9.31 20.69
CA GLU A 90 3.60 -9.81 20.73
C GLU A 90 4.14 -10.05 19.33
N VAL A 91 3.33 -10.59 18.41
CA VAL A 91 3.67 -10.69 16.99
C VAL A 91 3.90 -9.31 16.40
N MET A 92 3.05 -8.34 16.72
CA MET A 92 3.19 -6.97 16.24
C MET A 92 4.47 -6.30 16.77
N ARG A 93 4.79 -6.50 18.04
CA ARG A 93 6.03 -6.01 18.66
C ARG A 93 7.26 -6.59 17.96
N GLN A 94 7.26 -7.90 17.70
CA GLN A 94 8.36 -8.55 16.99
C GLN A 94 8.53 -8.01 15.57
N HIS A 95 7.42 -7.76 14.86
CA HIS A 95 7.48 -7.17 13.52
C HIS A 95 8.12 -5.77 13.54
N VAL A 96 7.71 -4.91 14.49
CA VAL A 96 8.29 -3.56 14.67
C VAL A 96 9.78 -3.63 15.04
N LEU A 97 10.20 -4.61 15.85
CA LEU A 97 11.61 -4.78 16.21
C LEU A 97 12.46 -5.33 15.06
N ASN A 98 11.87 -6.16 14.20
CA ASN A 98 12.54 -6.74 13.06
C ASN A 98 12.71 -5.76 11.90
N ASP A 99 11.90 -4.69 11.82
CA ASP A 99 11.99 -3.64 10.80
C ASP A 99 12.50 -2.30 11.38
N PRO A 100 13.76 -1.92 11.09
CA PRO A 100 14.34 -0.66 11.56
C PRO A 100 13.60 0.59 11.09
N ARG A 101 12.97 0.54 9.90
CA ARG A 101 12.27 1.70 9.34
C ARG A 101 10.96 1.94 10.08
N LEU A 102 10.18 0.88 10.31
CA LEU A 102 8.95 0.95 11.11
C LEU A 102 9.25 1.42 12.54
N MET A 103 10.32 0.92 13.15
CA MET A 103 10.75 1.37 14.47
C MET A 103 11.09 2.86 14.51
N SER A 104 11.76 3.39 13.49
CA SER A 104 12.08 4.83 13.42
C SER A 104 10.86 5.71 13.24
N GLN A 105 9.90 5.28 12.42
CA GLN A 105 8.63 5.99 12.23
C GLN A 105 7.79 5.98 13.50
N LEU A 106 7.69 4.82 14.15
CA LEU A 106 6.95 4.66 15.39
C LEU A 106 7.55 5.50 16.51
N ALA A 107 8.88 5.62 16.59
CA ALA A 107 9.55 6.53 17.53
C ALA A 107 9.28 8.01 17.26
N GLN A 108 9.09 8.40 15.99
CA GLN A 108 8.77 9.76 15.60
C GLN A 108 7.31 10.13 15.91
N MET A 109 6.38 9.19 15.70
CA MET A 109 4.95 9.42 15.93
C MET A 109 4.54 9.20 17.40
N ASN A 110 5.05 8.14 18.02
CA ASN A 110 4.73 7.75 19.38
C ASN A 110 5.98 7.23 20.12
N PRO A 111 6.74 8.14 20.75
CA PRO A 111 7.99 7.79 21.42
C PRO A 111 7.77 6.84 22.62
N GLU A 112 6.62 6.91 23.29
CA GLU A 112 6.28 6.06 24.43
C GLU A 112 6.06 4.60 23.99
N LEU A 113 5.29 4.40 22.93
CA LEU A 113 5.06 3.08 22.34
C LEU A 113 6.36 2.46 21.80
N ALA A 114 7.22 3.28 21.20
CA ALA A 114 8.52 2.84 20.70
C ALA A 114 9.45 2.34 21.83
N GLN A 115 9.49 3.05 22.94
CA GLN A 115 10.29 2.64 24.09
C GLN A 115 9.73 1.37 24.73
N ALA A 116 8.41 1.27 24.86
CA ALA A 116 7.75 0.07 25.37
C ALA A 116 8.06 -1.16 24.50
N ALA A 117 8.05 -1.01 23.16
CA ALA A 117 8.37 -2.11 22.24
C ALA A 117 9.75 -2.74 22.48
N ARG A 118 10.74 -1.91 22.84
CA ARG A 118 12.13 -2.33 23.10
C ARG A 118 12.38 -2.84 24.52
N SER A 119 11.74 -2.24 25.51
CA SER A 119 12.08 -2.44 26.92
C SER A 119 11.16 -3.40 27.66
N ASN A 120 9.85 -3.39 27.37
CA ASN A 120 8.87 -4.15 28.14
C ASN A 120 7.68 -4.61 27.27
N PRO A 121 7.60 -5.91 26.93
CA PRO A 121 6.50 -6.48 26.15
C PRO A 121 5.11 -6.24 26.76
N GLY A 122 5.00 -6.34 28.09
CA GLY A 122 3.72 -6.17 28.79
C GLY A 122 3.20 -4.73 28.76
N GLN A 123 4.10 -3.75 28.81
CA GLN A 123 3.73 -2.34 28.66
C GLN A 123 3.31 -2.01 27.23
N PHE A 124 4.00 -2.59 26.24
CA PHE A 124 3.64 -2.42 24.83
C PHE A 124 2.22 -2.94 24.55
N ALA A 125 1.90 -4.14 25.02
CA ALA A 125 0.57 -4.72 24.88
C ALA A 125 -0.52 -3.85 25.54
N ALA A 126 -0.28 -3.37 26.76
CA ALA A 126 -1.23 -2.50 27.46
C ALA A 126 -1.50 -1.19 26.70
N LEU A 127 -0.45 -0.55 26.17
CA LEU A 127 -0.58 0.71 25.43
C LEU A 127 -1.33 0.50 24.10
N MET A 128 -1.03 -0.60 23.40
CA MET A 128 -1.71 -0.96 22.16
C MET A 128 -3.19 -1.27 22.38
N GLN A 129 -3.51 -2.01 23.44
CA GLN A 129 -4.89 -2.31 23.78
C GLN A 129 -5.69 -1.03 24.11
N GLN A 130 -5.05 -0.05 24.75
CA GLN A 130 -5.66 1.25 25.02
C GLN A 130 -5.90 2.05 23.72
N LEU A 131 -4.92 2.08 22.81
CA LEU A 131 -5.03 2.72 21.50
C LEU A 131 -6.18 2.14 20.67
N GLU A 132 -6.32 0.82 20.65
CA GLU A 132 -7.40 0.14 19.93
C GLU A 132 -8.78 0.45 20.51
N ARG A 133 -8.93 0.47 21.83
CA ARG A 133 -10.19 0.85 22.48
C ARG A 133 -10.60 2.28 22.09
N ASN A 134 -9.64 3.20 22.10
CA ASN A 134 -9.90 4.58 21.70
C ASN A 134 -10.29 4.68 20.21
N ARG A 135 -9.61 3.94 19.33
CA ARG A 135 -9.96 3.88 17.91
C ARG A 135 -11.36 3.33 17.68
N ARG A 136 -11.69 2.19 18.28
CA ARG A 136 -13.01 1.55 18.14
C ARG A 136 -14.12 2.49 18.63
N GLN A 137 -13.92 3.20 19.73
CA GLN A 137 -14.90 4.19 20.21
C GLN A 137 -15.06 5.37 19.25
N ALA A 138 -13.96 5.89 18.70
CA ALA A 138 -14.02 6.99 17.73
C ALA A 138 -14.69 6.56 16.41
N GLU A 139 -14.39 5.34 15.93
CA GLU A 139 -15.02 4.75 14.74
C GLU A 139 -16.53 4.57 14.96
N GLN A 140 -16.94 3.99 16.10
CA GLN A 140 -18.36 3.85 16.45
C GLN A 140 -19.10 5.20 16.51
N GLN A 141 -18.48 6.23 17.10
CA GLN A 141 -19.06 7.57 17.14
C GLN A 141 -19.19 8.17 15.74
N ARG A 142 -18.18 7.99 14.89
CA ARG A 142 -18.19 8.48 13.51
C ARG A 142 -19.25 7.77 12.68
N GLU A 143 -19.37 6.45 12.81
CA GLU A 143 -20.41 5.65 12.17
C GLU A 143 -21.80 6.07 12.63
N ALA A 144 -22.01 6.25 13.94
CA ALA A 144 -23.27 6.75 14.47
C ALA A 144 -23.63 8.14 13.92
N MET A 145 -22.64 9.03 13.79
CA MET A 145 -22.84 10.36 13.21
C MET A 145 -23.17 10.31 11.71
N VAL A 146 -22.53 9.42 10.94
CA VAL A 146 -22.82 9.21 9.51
C VAL A 146 -24.18 8.55 9.32
N GLN A 147 -24.54 7.57 10.15
CA GLN A 147 -25.86 6.94 10.11
C GLN A 147 -26.96 7.93 10.48
N ALA A 148 -26.75 8.78 11.49
CA ALA A 148 -27.66 9.87 11.82
C ALA A 148 -27.82 10.83 10.64
N ALA A 149 -26.71 11.24 10.01
CA ALA A 149 -26.73 12.10 8.82
C ALA A 149 -27.41 11.45 7.60
N ASN A 150 -27.34 10.12 7.46
CA ASN A 150 -28.02 9.37 6.39
C ASN A 150 -29.50 9.08 6.68
N SER A 151 -29.93 9.13 7.94
CA SER A 151 -31.30 8.79 8.35
C SER A 151 -32.33 9.88 8.05
N ASP A 152 -31.90 11.12 7.79
CA ASP A 152 -32.79 12.20 7.35
C ASP A 152 -32.20 12.94 6.12
N PRO A 153 -32.67 12.59 4.90
CA PRO A 153 -32.24 13.23 3.64
C PRO A 153 -32.52 14.74 3.53
N PHE A 154 -33.25 15.34 4.48
CA PHE A 154 -33.57 16.77 4.51
C PHE A 154 -32.94 17.53 5.69
N ASP A 155 -32.01 16.90 6.43
CA ASP A 155 -31.29 17.58 7.50
C ASP A 155 -30.31 18.61 6.92
N ILE A 156 -30.70 19.88 7.04
CA ILE A 156 -29.95 21.05 6.54
C ILE A 156 -28.56 21.12 7.17
N GLU A 157 -28.39 20.63 8.41
CA GLU A 157 -27.06 20.61 9.04
C GLU A 157 -26.14 19.56 8.44
N ALA A 158 -26.66 18.37 8.13
CA ALA A 158 -25.89 17.32 7.46
C ALA A 158 -25.43 17.77 6.07
N GLN A 159 -26.33 18.37 5.30
CA GLN A 159 -26.00 18.88 3.96
C GLN A 159 -24.96 20.01 4.01
N LYS A 160 -25.05 20.90 5.00
CA LYS A 160 -24.06 21.96 5.22
C LYS A 160 -22.68 21.40 5.62
N ARG A 161 -22.64 20.37 6.47
CA ARG A 161 -21.38 19.69 6.83
C ARG A 161 -20.74 19.00 5.63
N ILE A 162 -21.55 18.38 4.76
CA ILE A 162 -21.08 17.75 3.52
C ILE A 162 -20.52 18.82 2.57
N GLU A 163 -21.23 19.93 2.38
CA GLU A 163 -20.76 21.05 1.55
C GLU A 163 -19.42 21.62 2.05
N GLU A 164 -19.31 21.84 3.36
CA GLU A 164 -18.10 22.39 3.97
C GLU A 164 -16.91 21.42 3.86
N ALA A 165 -17.14 20.11 4.03
CA ALA A 165 -16.12 19.09 3.82
C ALA A 165 -15.62 19.05 2.37
N ILE A 166 -16.52 19.04 1.39
CA ILE A 166 -16.16 19.08 -0.05
C ILE A 166 -15.40 20.36 -0.38
N ARG A 167 -15.79 21.49 0.23
CA ARG A 167 -15.10 22.76 0.04
C ARG A 167 -13.67 22.72 0.57
N GLN A 168 -13.47 22.19 1.78
CA GLN A 168 -12.15 22.05 2.36
C GLN A 168 -11.27 21.09 1.56
N GLU A 169 -11.84 19.97 1.09
CA GLU A 169 -11.14 19.00 0.25
C GLU A 169 -10.68 19.63 -1.07
N ASN A 170 -11.54 20.40 -1.74
CA ASN A 170 -11.15 21.14 -2.95
C ASN A 170 -10.05 22.18 -2.69
N ILE A 171 -10.12 22.90 -1.56
CA ILE A 171 -9.08 23.87 -1.18
C ILE A 171 -7.76 23.15 -0.94
N ALA A 172 -7.78 22.02 -0.23
CA ALA A 172 -6.60 21.23 0.07
C ALA A 172 -5.98 20.63 -1.20
N ALA A 173 -6.78 20.03 -2.08
CA ALA A 173 -6.33 19.47 -3.35
C ALA A 173 -5.71 20.54 -4.26
N ASN A 174 -6.33 21.73 -4.33
CA ASN A 174 -5.78 22.85 -5.09
C ASN A 174 -4.48 23.39 -4.47
N LEU A 175 -4.39 23.43 -3.15
CA LEU A 175 -3.17 23.82 -2.44
C LEU A 175 -2.04 22.81 -2.70
N GLU A 176 -2.33 21.51 -2.63
CA GLU A 176 -1.37 20.44 -2.90
C GLU A 176 -0.85 20.52 -4.34
N ALA A 177 -1.74 20.65 -5.32
CA ALA A 177 -1.35 20.87 -6.71
C ALA A 177 -0.51 22.14 -6.88
N ALA A 178 -0.83 23.22 -6.17
CA ALA A 178 -0.03 24.44 -6.20
C ALA A 178 1.36 24.25 -5.58
N MET A 179 1.49 23.43 -4.54
CA MET A 179 2.79 23.07 -3.95
C MET A 179 3.62 22.17 -4.88
N GLU A 180 2.99 21.24 -5.60
CA GLU A 180 3.66 20.33 -6.54
C GLU A 180 4.14 21.05 -7.80
N TYR A 181 3.24 21.80 -8.46
CA TYR A 181 3.52 22.38 -9.77
C TYR A 181 4.03 23.82 -9.71
N ASN A 182 3.69 24.59 -8.67
CA ASN A 182 4.06 26.01 -8.53
C ASN A 182 4.68 26.34 -7.15
N PRO A 183 5.70 25.61 -6.68
CA PRO A 183 6.29 25.84 -5.36
C PRO A 183 6.89 27.25 -5.22
N GLU A 184 7.30 27.88 -6.33
CA GLU A 184 7.84 29.25 -6.35
C GLU A 184 6.87 30.33 -5.84
N SER A 185 5.56 30.07 -5.89
CA SER A 185 4.54 31.00 -5.36
C SER A 185 4.44 30.98 -3.83
N PHE A 186 4.89 29.90 -3.18
CA PHE A 186 4.69 29.66 -1.75
C PHE A 186 5.99 29.40 -0.97
N ALA A 187 7.12 29.20 -1.65
CA ALA A 187 8.43 28.98 -1.04
C ALA A 187 9.56 29.66 -1.82
N ARG A 188 10.64 30.06 -1.13
CA ARG A 188 11.86 30.56 -1.77
C ARG A 188 12.68 29.39 -2.32
N VAL A 189 12.68 29.23 -3.63
CA VAL A 189 13.49 28.21 -4.32
C VAL A 189 14.95 28.67 -4.36
N THR A 190 15.85 27.87 -3.80
CA THR A 190 17.30 28.13 -3.83
C THR A 190 17.89 27.50 -5.08
N ARG A 191 18.43 28.32 -5.98
CA ARG A 191 19.10 27.86 -7.20
C ARG A 191 20.55 27.46 -6.91
N LEU A 192 20.94 26.27 -7.34
CA LEU A 192 22.32 25.80 -7.20
C LEU A 192 23.12 26.16 -8.44
N TYR A 193 24.19 26.91 -8.24
CA TYR A 193 25.15 27.26 -9.28
C TYR A 193 26.49 26.60 -9.00
N ILE A 194 27.09 25.99 -10.01
CA ILE A 194 28.40 25.37 -9.93
C ILE A 194 29.34 25.97 -10.97
N ASN A 195 30.60 26.16 -10.61
CA ASN A 195 31.62 26.54 -11.57
C ASN A 195 32.03 25.28 -12.35
N VAL A 196 31.97 25.36 -13.68
CA VAL A 196 32.36 24.28 -14.60
C VAL A 196 33.25 24.84 -15.69
N GLU A 197 34.05 23.98 -16.33
CA GLU A 197 34.92 24.36 -17.44
C GLU A 197 34.56 23.48 -18.64
N ILE A 198 34.20 24.10 -19.76
CA ILE A 198 33.91 23.41 -21.02
C ILE A 198 34.93 23.92 -22.04
N ASN A 199 35.72 23.01 -22.62
CA ASN A 199 36.73 23.32 -23.64
C ASN A 199 37.69 24.45 -23.25
N GLY A 200 38.18 24.47 -22.01
CA GLY A 200 39.11 25.51 -21.53
C GLY A 200 38.44 26.81 -21.10
N THR A 201 37.10 26.90 -21.22
CA THR A 201 36.33 28.10 -20.88
C THR A 201 35.60 27.90 -19.56
N PRO A 202 35.96 28.64 -18.48
CA PRO A 202 35.24 28.58 -17.22
C PRO A 202 33.89 29.29 -17.32
N LEU A 203 32.83 28.65 -16.80
CA LEU A 203 31.47 29.18 -16.76
C LEU A 203 30.72 28.72 -15.51
N VAL A 204 29.61 29.39 -15.22
CA VAL A 204 28.73 29.05 -14.10
C VAL A 204 27.52 28.31 -14.65
N ALA A 205 27.36 27.04 -14.29
CA ALA A 205 26.21 26.23 -14.68
C ALA A 205 25.14 26.27 -13.58
N LEU A 206 23.88 26.45 -13.99
CA LEU A 206 22.72 26.23 -13.14
C LEU A 206 22.44 24.73 -13.10
N VAL A 207 22.34 24.15 -11.90
CA VAL A 207 22.00 22.74 -11.71
C VAL A 207 20.49 22.62 -11.60
N ASP A 208 19.90 21.88 -12.55
CA ASP A 208 18.49 21.51 -12.54
C ASP A 208 18.39 19.97 -12.47
N SER A 209 17.93 19.45 -11.33
CA SER A 209 17.77 18.01 -11.13
C SER A 209 16.59 17.42 -11.92
N GLY A 210 15.68 18.25 -12.44
CA GLY A 210 14.54 17.83 -13.26
C GLY A 210 14.81 17.85 -14.76
N ALA A 211 15.96 18.38 -15.21
CA ALA A 211 16.28 18.46 -16.62
C ALA A 211 16.65 17.08 -17.19
N GLN A 212 15.94 16.65 -18.24
CA GLN A 212 16.26 15.40 -18.95
C GLN A 212 17.48 15.50 -19.87
N SER A 213 17.88 16.72 -20.24
CA SER A 213 19.04 16.98 -21.09
C SER A 213 19.77 18.24 -20.66
N THR A 214 21.07 18.30 -20.94
CA THR A 214 21.89 19.49 -20.67
C THR A 214 21.80 20.44 -21.85
N LEU A 215 21.40 21.69 -21.59
CA LEU A 215 21.40 22.75 -22.58
C LEU A 215 22.72 23.51 -22.52
N VAL A 216 23.45 23.53 -23.64
CA VAL A 216 24.71 24.26 -23.78
C VAL A 216 24.53 25.37 -24.82
N PRO A 217 24.93 26.62 -24.53
CA PRO A 217 24.90 27.71 -25.52
C PRO A 217 25.69 27.36 -26.78
N LYS A 218 25.17 27.73 -27.95
CA LYS A 218 25.77 27.42 -29.25
C LYS A 218 27.22 27.92 -29.41
N GLN A 219 27.58 28.99 -28.71
CA GLN A 219 28.94 29.54 -28.72
C GLN A 219 29.98 28.58 -28.11
N LEU A 220 29.55 27.61 -27.32
CA LEU A 220 30.38 26.57 -26.71
C LEU A 220 30.28 25.22 -27.45
N SER A 221 29.38 25.09 -28.43
CA SER A 221 29.14 23.84 -29.17
C SER A 221 30.05 23.63 -30.38
N ASP A 222 30.82 24.64 -30.80
CA ASP A 222 31.60 24.58 -32.06
C ASP A 222 32.91 23.76 -31.96
N VAL A 223 33.04 22.85 -30.97
CA VAL A 223 34.18 21.93 -30.81
C VAL A 223 33.74 20.53 -30.34
N ILE A 224 32.58 20.04 -30.80
CA ILE A 224 32.18 18.63 -30.66
C ILE A 224 32.11 17.97 -32.04
#